data_AF-A0A7J4FWA2-F1
#
_entry.id   AF-A0A7J4FWA2-F1
#
_cell.length_a   1.000
_cell.length_b   1.000
_cell.length_c   1.000
_cell.angle_alpha   90.00
_cell.angle_beta   90.00
_cell.angle_gamma   90.00
#
_symmetry.space_group_name_H-M   'P 1'
#
loop_
_entity.id
_entity.type
_entity.pdbx_description
1 polymer ?
#
loop_
_entity_poly.entity_id
_entity_poly.type
_entity_poly.pdbx_seq_one_letter_code
_entity_poly.pdbx_strand_id
1 'polypeptide(L)'
;MSRVFTGIQGLDDLTSGGFISGDIVLVTGGPGCGKTTLGLQYLYRGAIDYGEPGIFVTLDESPARMIRNAWQFGWDIERLIKENKMRVIHADP
;
A
#
# COMPACT_ATOMS: atom_id res chain seq x y z
N MET A 1 9.39 -21.22 -3.59
CA MET A 1 8.95 -20.06 -2.79
C MET A 1 7.88 -19.34 -3.60
N SER A 2 6.70 -19.09 -3.02
CA SER A 2 5.67 -18.28 -3.67
C SER A 2 6.02 -16.79 -3.58
N ARG A 3 5.63 -16.02 -4.59
CA ARG A 3 5.78 -14.57 -4.61
C ARG A 3 4.42 -13.90 -4.65
N VAL A 4 4.37 -12.67 -4.13
CA VAL A 4 3.20 -11.79 -4.15
C VAL A 4 3.54 -10.61 -5.05
N PHE A 5 2.78 -10.45 -6.14
CA PHE A 5 2.96 -9.32 -7.04
C PHE A 5 2.66 -8.03 -6.28
N THR A 6 3.53 -7.04 -6.44
CA THR A 6 3.28 -5.71 -5.89
C THR A 6 2.20 -4.98 -6.66
N GLY A 7 1.97 -5.41 -7.90
CA GLY A 7 1.16 -4.73 -8.87
C GLY A 7 1.86 -3.50 -9.43
N ILE A 8 2.96 -2.98 -8.84
CA ILE A 8 3.62 -1.71 -9.19
C ILE A 8 4.48 -1.89 -10.44
N GLN A 9 4.19 -1.11 -11.48
CA GLN A 9 4.89 -1.19 -12.76
C GLN A 9 6.40 -0.97 -12.58
N GLY A 10 7.19 -1.87 -13.17
CA GLY A 10 8.66 -1.86 -13.08
C GLY A 10 9.20 -2.46 -11.77
N LEU A 11 8.49 -2.35 -10.65
CA LEU A 11 8.95 -2.96 -9.39
C LEU A 11 8.83 -4.49 -9.43
N ASP A 12 7.76 -5.02 -9.99
CA ASP A 12 7.59 -6.46 -10.14
C ASP A 12 8.69 -7.06 -11.02
N ASP A 13 9.08 -6.38 -12.10
CA ASP A 13 10.20 -6.81 -12.96
C ASP A 13 11.53 -6.78 -12.20
N LEU A 14 11.80 -5.70 -11.48
CA LEU A 14 13.01 -5.56 -10.65
C LEU A 14 13.10 -6.60 -9.53
N THR A 15 11.96 -7.05 -9.02
CA THR A 15 11.88 -8.03 -7.92
C THR A 15 11.65 -9.47 -8.40
N SER A 16 11.67 -9.70 -9.72
CA SER A 16 11.44 -11.02 -10.34
C SER A 16 10.07 -11.62 -10.00
N GLY A 17 9.02 -10.81 -10.14
CA GLY A 17 7.62 -11.18 -9.87
C GLY A 17 7.12 -10.82 -8.48
N GLY A 18 7.62 -9.74 -7.89
CA GLY A 18 7.15 -9.22 -6.61
C GLY A 18 7.89 -9.75 -5.38
N PHE A 19 7.32 -9.52 -4.20
CA PHE A 19 7.91 -9.87 -2.92
C PHE A 19 7.80 -11.37 -2.62
N ILE A 20 8.68 -11.90 -1.77
CA ILE A 20 8.59 -13.28 -1.30
C ILE A 20 7.45 -13.37 -0.28
N SER A 21 6.55 -14.33 -0.46
CA SER A 21 5.42 -14.53 0.44
C SER A 21 5.90 -14.89 1.85
N GLY A 22 5.44 -14.14 2.85
CA GLY A 22 5.78 -14.33 4.26
C GLY A 22 7.00 -13.55 4.76
N ASP A 23 7.69 -12.83 3.87
CA ASP A 23 8.85 -12.02 4.23
C ASP A 23 8.45 -10.62 4.71
N ILE A 24 9.37 -9.99 5.46
CA ILE A 24 9.29 -8.59 5.85
C ILE A 24 10.09 -7.76 4.85
N VAL A 25 9.45 -6.75 4.26
CA VAL A 25 10.09 -5.82 3.32
C VAL A 25 10.32 -4.48 3.99
N LEU A 26 11.58 -4.03 4.04
CA LEU A 26 11.95 -2.69 4.52
C LEU A 26 12.10 -1.72 3.35
N VAL A 27 11.27 -0.68 3.32
CA VAL A 27 11.39 0.43 2.36
C VAL A 27 12.02 1.63 3.06
N THR A 28 13.22 2.01 2.61
CA THR A 28 14.01 3.10 3.21
C THR A 28 14.27 4.23 2.21
N GLY A 29 14.42 5.46 2.71
CA GLY A 29 14.68 6.64 1.90
C GLY A 29 14.34 7.94 2.64
N GLY A 30 14.84 9.07 2.11
CA GLY A 30 14.60 10.40 2.68
C GLY A 30 13.12 10.84 2.66
N PRO A 31 12.77 11.92 3.37
CA PRO A 31 11.45 12.53 3.28
C PRO A 31 11.09 12.85 1.82
N GLY A 32 9.84 12.60 1.42
CA GLY A 32 9.38 12.86 0.05
C GLY A 32 9.79 11.83 -1.01
N CYS A 33 10.60 10.82 -0.71
CA CYS A 33 10.98 9.78 -1.67
C CYS A 33 9.87 8.77 -2.05
N GLY A 34 8.63 8.98 -1.60
CA GLY A 34 7.48 8.15 -2.00
C GLY A 34 7.24 6.87 -1.18
N LYS A 35 7.83 6.72 0.01
CA LYS A 35 7.63 5.51 0.86
C LYS A 35 6.16 5.24 1.18
N THR A 36 5.44 6.26 1.65
CA THR A 36 3.99 6.19 1.92
C THR A 36 3.21 5.88 0.66
N THR A 37 3.57 6.50 -0.46
CA THR A 37 2.96 6.26 -1.77
C THR A 37 3.12 4.81 -2.22
N LEU A 38 4.32 4.23 -2.07
CA LEU A 38 4.59 2.83 -2.41
C LEU A 38 3.72 1.89 -1.55
N GLY A 39 3.67 2.10 -0.24
CA GLY A 39 2.84 1.28 0.65
C GLY A 39 1.35 1.37 0.33
N LEU A 40 0.85 2.57 0.04
CA LEU A 40 -0.54 2.78 -0.36
C LEU A 40 -0.86 2.14 -1.71
N GLN A 41 0.03 2.27 -2.68
CA GLN A 41 -0.14 1.68 -4.01
C GLN A 41 -0.17 0.15 -3.94
N TYR A 42 0.73 -0.44 -3.14
CA TYR A 42 0.79 -1.87 -2.91
C TYR A 42 -0.55 -2.40 -2.35
N LEU A 43 -1.08 -1.75 -1.31
CA LEU A 43 -2.37 -2.14 -0.73
C LEU A 43 -3.54 -1.94 -1.70
N TYR A 44 -3.55 -0.82 -2.43
CA TYR A 44 -4.60 -0.55 -3.40
C TYR A 44 -4.60 -1.57 -4.54
N ARG A 45 -3.43 -1.89 -5.12
CA ARG A 45 -3.31 -2.89 -6.20
C ARG A 45 -3.59 -4.30 -5.68
N GLY A 46 -3.13 -4.65 -4.48
CA GLY A 46 -3.52 -5.87 -3.77
C GLY A 46 -5.04 -6.07 -3.75
N ALA A 47 -5.76 -5.05 -3.28
CA ALA A 47 -7.21 -5.10 -3.14
C ALA A 47 -7.97 -5.11 -4.48
N ILE A 48 -7.49 -4.37 -5.50
CA ILE A 48 -8.18 -4.22 -6.79
C ILE A 48 -7.85 -5.35 -7.76
N ASP A 49 -6.58 -5.69 -7.90
CA ASP A 49 -6.09 -6.58 -8.95
C ASP A 49 -6.10 -8.05 -8.49
N TYR A 50 -5.94 -8.29 -7.18
CA TYR A 50 -5.77 -9.62 -6.61
C TYR A 50 -6.82 -9.99 -5.55
N GLY A 51 -7.67 -9.05 -5.13
CA GLY A 51 -8.66 -9.27 -4.08
C GLY A 51 -8.06 -9.48 -2.70
N GLU A 52 -6.82 -9.02 -2.48
CA GLU A 52 -6.08 -9.17 -1.24
C GLU A 52 -6.35 -7.97 -0.30
N PRO A 53 -7.06 -8.17 0.82
CA PRO A 53 -7.31 -7.07 1.74
C PRO A 53 -6.06 -6.75 2.56
N GLY A 54 -5.93 -5.49 3.00
CA GLY A 54 -4.77 -5.11 3.81
C GLY A 54 -4.98 -3.91 4.73
N ILE A 55 -4.01 -3.72 5.62
CA ILE A 55 -4.04 -2.70 6.68
C ILE A 55 -2.85 -1.77 6.50
N PHE A 56 -3.11 -0.47 6.48
CA PHE A 56 -2.09 0.57 6.58
C PHE A 56 -2.04 1.09 8.02
N VAL A 57 -0.93 0.91 8.71
CA VAL A 57 -0.72 1.45 10.06
C VAL A 57 0.18 2.68 9.96
N THR A 58 -0.24 3.79 10.55
CA THR A 58 0.45 5.09 10.49
C THR A 58 0.59 5.68 11.89
N LEU A 59 1.71 6.37 12.14
CA LEU A 59 1.98 7.10 13.38
C LEU A 59 1.84 8.63 13.23
N ASP A 60 1.99 9.15 12.00
CA ASP A 60 2.10 10.58 11.75
C ASP A 60 0.90 11.17 10.98
N GLU A 61 0.41 10.45 9.96
CA GLU A 61 -0.61 10.98 9.04
C GLU A 61 -2.02 10.53 9.38
N SER A 62 -2.96 11.47 9.49
CA SER A 62 -4.36 11.14 9.71
C SER A 62 -5.00 10.40 8.51
N PRO A 63 -5.97 9.49 8.74
CA PRO A 63 -6.65 8.76 7.66
C PRO A 63 -7.25 9.68 6.58
N ALA A 64 -7.82 10.81 6.98
CA ALA A 64 -8.40 11.78 6.05
C ALA A 64 -7.35 12.39 5.09
N ARG A 65 -6.13 12.66 5.57
CA ARG A 65 -5.03 13.15 4.72
C ARG A 65 -4.59 12.06 3.73
N MET A 66 -4.50 10.82 4.20
CA MET A 66 -4.12 9.67 3.39
C MET A 66 -5.12 9.43 2.24
N ILE A 67 -6.43 9.49 2.52
CA ILE A 67 -7.49 9.40 1.50
C ILE A 67 -7.33 10.50 0.45
N ARG A 68 -7.13 11.76 0.87
CA ARG A 68 -6.91 12.86 -0.08
C ARG A 68 -5.68 12.66 -0.96
N ASN A 69 -4.58 12.16 -0.40
CA ASN A 69 -3.36 11.91 -1.15
C ASN A 69 -3.54 10.77 -2.17
N ALA A 70 -4.22 9.70 -1.78
CA ALA A 70 -4.54 8.57 -2.67
C ALA A 70 -5.40 9.00 -3.87
N TRP A 71 -6.38 9.88 -3.64
CA TRP A 71 -7.21 10.45 -4.71
C TRP A 71 -6.42 11.17 -5.81
N GLN A 72 -5.28 11.79 -5.50
CA GLN A 72 -4.42 12.45 -6.49
C GLN A 72 -3.81 11.46 -7.50
N PHE A 73 -3.72 10.18 -7.13
CA PHE A 73 -3.26 9.09 -8.00
C PHE A 73 -4.43 8.31 -8.63
N GLY A 74 -5.68 8.74 -8.40
CA GLY A 74 -6.88 8.01 -8.82
C GLY A 74 -7.19 6.77 -7.98
N TRP A 75 -6.57 6.63 -6.80
CA TRP A 75 -6.79 5.49 -5.91
C TRP A 75 -7.90 5.78 -4.92
N ASP A 76 -9.10 5.28 -5.22
CA ASP A 76 -10.26 5.37 -4.31
C ASP A 76 -10.15 4.36 -3.15
N ILE A 77 -9.26 4.69 -2.19
CA ILE A 77 -9.09 3.88 -0.98
C ILE A 77 -10.26 4.04 -0.01
N GLU A 78 -11.04 5.12 -0.11
CA GLU A 78 -12.22 5.32 0.73
C GLU A 78 -13.29 4.25 0.43
N ARG A 79 -13.53 3.97 -0.86
CA ARG A 79 -14.37 2.85 -1.28
C ARG A 79 -13.87 1.53 -0.71
N LEU A 80 -12.57 1.25 -0.79
CA LEU A 80 -11.99 0.00 -0.28
C LEU A 80 -12.15 -0.14 1.25
N ILE A 81 -12.09 0.97 1.99
CA ILE A 81 -12.35 0.99 3.43
C ILE A 81 -13.81 0.62 3.71
N LYS A 82 -14.76 1.23 2.99
CA LYS A 82 -16.21 0.92 3.11
C LYS A 82 -16.53 -0.53 2.75
N GLU A 83 -15.84 -1.09 1.77
CA GLU A 83 -15.97 -2.49 1.33
C GLU A 83 -15.23 -3.50 2.23
N ASN A 84 -14.57 -3.06 3.30
CA ASN A 84 -13.72 -3.89 4.17
C ASN A 84 -12.54 -4.57 3.46
N LYS A 85 -12.11 -4.05 2.31
CA LYS A 85 -10.91 -4.50 1.60
C LYS A 85 -9.65 -3.76 2.03
N MET A 86 -9.80 -2.63 2.74
CA MET A 86 -8.68 -1.89 3.31
C MET A 86 -9.03 -1.37 4.70
N ARG A 87 -8.02 -1.21 5.55
CA ARG A 87 -8.12 -0.47 6.82
C ARG A 87 -6.96 0.49 6.97
N VAL A 88 -7.21 1.64 7.57
CA VAL A 88 -6.17 2.58 7.99
C VAL A 88 -6.27 2.74 9.50
N ILE A 89 -5.18 2.44 10.19
CA ILE A 89 -5.08 2.55 11.65
C ILE A 89 -4.10 3.67 11.96
N HIS A 90 -4.60 4.71 12.62
CA HIS A 90 -3.76 5.70 13.26
C HIS A 90 -3.38 5.16 14.64
N ALA A 91 -2.11 4.80 14.81
CA ALA A 91 -1.58 4.37 16.09
C ALA A 91 -1.02 5.60 16.79
N ASP A 92 -1.80 6.14 17.73
CA ASP A 92 -1.27 7.14 18.67
C ASP A 92 -0.25 6.43 19.59
N PRO A 93 0.97 6.97 19.76
CA PRO A 93 2.00 6.39 20.63
C PRO A 93 1.59 6.30 22.11
#